data_AF-A0A530AEA8-F1
#
_entry.id   AF-A0A530AEA8-F1
#
_cell.length_a   1.000
_cell.length_b   1.000
_cell.length_c   1.000
_cell.angle_alpha   90.00
_cell.angle_beta   90.00
_cell.angle_gamma   90.00
#
_symmetry.space_group_name_H-M   'P 1'
#
loop_
_entity.id
_entity.type
_entity.pdbx_description
1 polymer ?
#
loop_
_entity_poly.entity_id
_entity_poly.type
_entity_poly.pdbx_seq_one_letter_code
_entity_poly.pdbx_strand_id
1 'polypeptide(L)'
;MLGILRSAAGTWVAKALLLLLVLSFAAWGITTRMVGGVLGGHHAVITAGGTEVSINEYRLAYDRQLSMLSQQYGQRVTQEQAKLLGVDNQVLAQLVSGAVLDEQARKLGLGLSKD
;
A
#
# COMPACT_ATOMS: atom_id res chain seq x y z
N MET A 1 14.92 -39.72 2.95
CA MET A 1 14.69 -38.61 1.98
C MET A 1 15.08 -37.23 2.53
N LEU A 2 14.78 -36.89 3.79
CA LEU A 2 15.24 -35.63 4.42
C LEU A 2 16.77 -35.49 4.57
N GLY A 3 17.51 -36.61 4.63
CA GLY A 3 18.98 -36.59 4.70
C GLY A 3 19.68 -36.15 3.40
N ILE A 4 19.02 -36.34 2.25
CA ILE A 4 19.57 -35.96 0.94
C ILE A 4 19.40 -34.45 0.74
N LEU A 5 18.25 -33.90 1.15
CA LEU A 5 18.02 -32.46 1.13
C LEU A 5 18.96 -31.71 2.09
N ARG A 6 19.23 -32.28 3.28
CA ARG A 6 20.18 -31.70 4.25
C ARG A 6 21.64 -31.82 3.81
N SER A 7 22.03 -32.93 3.19
CA SER A 7 23.41 -33.08 2.68
C SER A 7 23.67 -32.20 1.45
N ALA A 8 22.70 -32.04 0.55
CA ALA A 8 22.81 -31.13 -0.58
C ALA A 8 22.92 -29.66 -0.12
N ALA A 9 22.06 -29.23 0.82
CA ALA A 9 22.10 -27.88 1.40
C ALA A 9 23.35 -27.60 2.25
N GLY A 10 24.03 -28.65 2.73
CA GLY A 10 25.25 -28.55 3.53
C GLY A 10 26.53 -28.34 2.72
N THR A 11 26.50 -28.50 1.40
CA THR A 11 27.68 -28.32 0.54
C THR A 11 28.05 -26.85 0.36
N TRP A 12 29.35 -26.55 0.26
CA TRP A 12 29.84 -25.19 0.02
C TRP A 12 29.33 -24.62 -1.32
N VAL A 13 29.16 -25.47 -2.32
CA VAL A 13 28.56 -25.11 -3.62
C VAL A 13 27.11 -24.65 -3.44
N ALA A 14 26.31 -25.35 -2.63
CA ALA A 14 24.94 -24.92 -2.34
C ALA A 14 24.91 -23.56 -1.61
N LYS A 15 25.83 -23.29 -0.69
CA LYS A 15 25.95 -21.97 -0.05
C LYS A 15 26.29 -20.87 -1.04
N ALA A 16 27.19 -21.12 -1.98
CA ALA A 16 27.56 -20.15 -3.02
C ALA A 16 26.38 -19.83 -3.94
N LEU A 17 25.64 -20.86 -4.39
CA LEU A 17 24.44 -20.68 -5.21
C LEU A 17 23.32 -19.96 -4.46
N LEU A 18 23.14 -20.25 -3.17
CA LEU A 18 22.15 -19.58 -2.32
C LEU A 18 22.53 -18.11 -2.09
N LEU A 19 23.82 -17.81 -1.86
CA LEU A 19 24.30 -16.44 -1.72
C LEU A 19 24.09 -15.65 -3.01
N LEU A 20 24.42 -16.24 -4.17
CA LEU A 20 24.20 -15.63 -5.48
C LEU A 20 22.71 -15.38 -5.74
N LEU A 21 21.83 -16.30 -5.34
CA LEU A 21 20.39 -16.14 -5.42
C LEU A 21 19.92 -14.94 -4.58
N VAL A 22 20.35 -14.86 -3.31
CA VAL A 22 20.03 -13.74 -2.40
C VAL A 22 20.53 -12.41 -2.96
N LEU A 23 21.75 -12.37 -3.49
CA LEU A 23 22.33 -11.19 -4.16
C LEU A 23 21.52 -10.76 -5.38
N SER A 24 21.01 -11.72 -6.17
CA SER A 24 20.14 -11.43 -7.30
C SER A 24 18.82 -10.78 -6.88
N PHE A 25 18.19 -11.29 -5.81
CA PHE A 25 17.00 -10.66 -5.22
C PHE A 25 17.29 -9.29 -4.59
N ALA A 26 18.50 -9.07 -4.06
CA ALA A 26 18.92 -7.77 -3.55
C ALA A 26 19.14 -6.74 -4.69
N ALA A 27 19.73 -7.16 -5.81
CA ALA A 27 19.97 -6.32 -6.97
C ALA A 27 18.68 -6.00 -7.76
N TRP A 28 17.74 -6.95 -7.85
CA TRP A 28 16.42 -6.70 -8.43
C TRP A 28 15.48 -5.92 -7.51
N GLY A 29 15.80 -5.89 -6.21
CA GLY A 29 15.02 -5.23 -5.19
C GLY A 29 13.78 -6.04 -4.82
N ILE A 30 13.78 -6.63 -3.63
CA ILE A 30 12.54 -6.91 -2.91
C ILE A 30 11.95 -5.54 -2.59
N THR A 31 11.14 -4.99 -3.50
CA THR A 31 10.38 -3.78 -3.21
C THR A 31 9.51 -4.08 -2.00
N THR A 32 9.65 -3.26 -0.97
CA THR A 32 8.98 -3.27 0.34
C THR A 32 7.46 -3.49 0.29
N ARG A 33 6.85 -3.42 -0.90
CA ARG A 33 5.43 -3.66 -1.15
C ARG A 33 4.94 -5.10 -0.94
N MET A 34 5.81 -6.11 -0.95
CA MET A 34 5.38 -7.52 -0.72
C MET A 34 5.69 -8.07 0.68
N VAL A 35 6.52 -7.40 1.49
CA VAL A 35 6.85 -7.89 2.84
C VAL A 35 5.71 -7.65 3.84
N GLY A 36 4.85 -6.64 3.60
CA GLY A 36 3.65 -6.42 4.41
C GLY A 36 2.64 -7.58 4.33
N GLY A 37 2.52 -8.24 3.17
CA GLY A 37 1.49 -9.26 2.94
C GLY A 37 1.75 -10.63 3.59
N VAL A 38 3.01 -10.98 3.87
CA VAL A 38 3.36 -12.32 4.39
C VAL A 38 3.32 -12.39 5.92
N LEU A 39 3.41 -11.25 6.62
CA LEU A 39 3.47 -11.20 8.09
C LEU A 39 2.35 -10.38 8.77
N GLY A 40 1.55 -9.59 8.04
CA GLY A 40 0.46 -8.82 8.64
C GLY A 40 -0.55 -8.34 7.61
N GLY A 41 -1.72 -8.96 7.57
CA GLY A 41 -2.77 -8.73 6.58
C GLY A 41 -3.39 -7.33 6.59
N HIS A 42 -2.71 -6.34 6.03
CA HIS A 42 -3.29 -5.03 5.72
C HIS A 42 -2.96 -4.66 4.28
N HIS A 43 -3.92 -4.92 3.39
CA HIS A 43 -3.81 -4.66 1.96
C HIS A 43 -3.85 -3.14 1.68
N ALA A 44 -2.69 -2.55 1.39
CA ALA A 44 -2.61 -1.21 0.82
C ALA A 44 -3.11 -1.22 -0.64
N VAL A 45 -3.98 -0.27 -1.01
CA VAL A 45 -4.61 -0.22 -2.33
C VAL A 45 -3.86 0.73 -3.26
N ILE A 46 -3.23 1.77 -2.71
CA ILE A 46 -2.50 2.78 -3.48
C ILE A 46 -1.30 3.22 -2.65
N THR A 47 -0.14 3.36 -3.28
CA THR A 47 1.06 3.91 -2.64
C THR A 47 1.52 5.13 -3.43
N ALA A 48 1.56 6.30 -2.80
CA ALA A 48 2.13 7.52 -3.38
C ALA A 48 3.52 7.73 -2.77
N GLY A 49 4.55 7.24 -3.47
CA GLY A 49 5.91 7.22 -2.92
C GLY A 49 6.03 6.24 -1.74
N GLY A 50 6.30 6.77 -0.54
CA GLY A 50 6.39 6.02 0.72
C GLY A 50 5.13 6.06 1.60
N THR A 51 4.13 6.88 1.25
CA THR A 51 2.85 6.94 1.97
C THR A 51 1.87 5.97 1.33
N GLU A 52 1.42 4.99 2.12
CA GLU A 52 0.43 4.00 1.71
C GLU A 52 -0.98 4.46 2.09
N VAL A 53 -1.91 4.38 1.13
CA VAL A 53 -3.34 4.58 1.37
C VAL A 53 -4.01 3.21 1.43
N SER A 54 -4.58 2.92 2.60
CA SER A 54 -5.28 1.67 2.89
C SER A 54 -6.68 1.64 2.25
N ILE A 55 -7.22 0.42 2.06
CA ILE A 55 -8.61 0.27 1.56
C ILE A 55 -9.64 0.88 2.50
N ASN A 56 -9.34 0.93 3.80
CA ASN A 56 -10.22 1.48 4.81
C ASN A 56 -10.28 3.01 4.71
N GLU A 57 -9.15 3.68 4.46
CA GLU A 57 -9.11 5.12 4.22
C GLU A 57 -9.87 5.51 2.96
N TYR A 58 -9.74 4.72 1.88
CA TYR A 58 -10.53 4.92 0.67
C TYR A 58 -12.03 4.82 0.95
N ARG A 59 -12.47 3.74 1.61
CA ARG A 59 -13.89 3.55 1.95
C ARG A 59 -14.43 4.68 2.81
N LEU A 60 -13.68 5.07 3.83
CA LEU A 60 -14.08 6.16 4.72
C LEU A 60 -14.18 7.50 3.97
N ALA A 61 -13.22 7.81 3.10
CA ALA A 61 -13.25 9.02 2.28
C ALA A 61 -14.41 9.01 1.28
N TYR A 62 -14.68 7.85 0.67
CA TYR A 62 -15.80 7.65 -0.24
C TYR A 62 -17.14 7.83 0.46
N ASP A 63 -17.34 7.22 1.62
CA ASP A 63 -18.58 7.33 2.39
C ASP A 63 -18.84 8.77 2.86
N ARG A 64 -17.79 9.52 3.21
CA ARG A 64 -17.89 10.96 3.52
C ARG A 64 -18.33 11.75 2.29
N GLN A 65 -17.71 11.53 1.14
CA GLN A 65 -18.06 12.22 -0.10
C GLN A 65 -19.51 11.92 -0.52
N LEU A 66 -19.93 10.66 -0.39
CA LEU A 66 -21.30 10.25 -0.68
C LEU A 66 -22.32 10.90 0.28
N SER A 67 -21.96 11.02 1.56
CA SER A 67 -22.78 11.70 2.57
C SER A 67 -22.96 13.18 2.26
N MET A 68 -21.88 13.87 1.86
CA MET A 68 -21.92 15.29 1.46
C MET A 68 -22.79 15.50 0.22
N LEU A 69 -22.63 14.66 -0.81
CA LEU A 69 -23.45 14.73 -2.01
C LEU A 69 -24.92 14.44 -1.70
N SER A 70 -25.20 13.45 -0.85
CA SER A 70 -26.58 13.13 -0.46
C SER A 70 -27.26 14.29 0.27
N GLN A 71 -26.52 15.05 1.08
CA GLN A 71 -27.02 16.27 1.72
C GLN A 71 -27.28 17.38 0.69
N GLN A 72 -26.38 17.56 -0.27
CA GLN A 72 -26.51 18.59 -1.32
C GLN A 72 -27.71 18.34 -2.24
N TYR A 73 -27.95 17.09 -2.64
CA TYR A 73 -29.07 16.74 -3.51
C TYR A 73 -30.39 16.52 -2.76
N GLY A 74 -30.38 16.55 -1.42
CA GLY A 74 -31.58 16.29 -0.61
C GLY A 74 -32.14 14.88 -0.74
N GLN A 75 -31.36 13.96 -1.33
CA GLN A 75 -31.73 12.57 -1.54
C GLN A 75 -30.49 11.68 -1.42
N ARG A 76 -30.70 10.41 -1.06
CA ARG A 76 -29.60 9.45 -0.94
C ARG A 76 -29.01 9.16 -2.32
N VAL A 77 -27.74 9.50 -2.53
CA VAL A 77 -27.01 9.16 -3.75
C VAL A 77 -26.65 7.67 -3.71
N THR A 78 -27.00 6.93 -4.76
CA THR A 78 -26.66 5.51 -4.87
C THR A 78 -25.22 5.33 -5.36
N GLN A 79 -24.63 4.15 -5.13
CA GLN A 79 -23.27 3.87 -5.62
C GLN A 79 -23.16 3.95 -7.15
N GLU A 80 -24.20 3.53 -7.87
CA GLU A 80 -24.26 3.63 -9.33
C GLU A 80 -24.25 5.09 -9.79
N GLN A 81 -25.03 5.96 -9.13
CA GLN A 81 -25.05 7.39 -9.43
C GLN A 81 -23.70 8.05 -9.10
N ALA A 82 -23.09 7.71 -7.96
CA ALA A 82 -21.77 8.20 -7.59
C ALA A 82 -20.69 7.82 -8.60
N LYS A 83 -20.75 6.61 -9.16
CA LYS A 83 -19.85 6.17 -10.23
C LYS A 83 -20.05 6.98 -11.51
N LEU A 84 -21.29 7.26 -11.89
CA LEU A 84 -21.60 8.11 -13.06
C LEU A 84 -21.13 9.55 -12.87
N LEU A 85 -21.21 10.06 -11.63
CA LEU A 85 -20.73 11.39 -11.25
C LEU A 85 -19.19 11.46 -11.10
N GLY A 86 -18.48 10.34 -11.23
CA GLY A 86 -17.03 10.28 -11.13
C GLY A 86 -16.49 10.50 -9.72
N VAL A 87 -17.30 10.20 -8.69
CA VAL A 87 -16.94 10.40 -7.27
C VAL A 87 -15.68 9.63 -6.89
N ASP A 88 -15.51 8.41 -7.43
CA ASP A 88 -14.32 7.58 -7.22
C ASP A 88 -13.02 8.34 -7.58
N ASN A 89 -13.00 9.01 -8.73
CA ASN A 89 -11.82 9.74 -9.21
C ASN A 89 -11.50 10.94 -8.34
N GLN A 90 -12.54 11.63 -7.82
CA GLN A 90 -12.36 12.78 -6.92
C GLN A 90 -11.77 12.34 -5.58
N VAL A 91 -12.28 11.25 -5.01
CA VAL A 91 -11.78 10.68 -3.75
C VAL A 91 -10.34 10.21 -3.92
N LEU A 92 -10.04 9.52 -5.03
CA LEU A 92 -8.69 9.06 -5.36
C LEU A 92 -7.70 10.23 -5.46
N ALA A 93 -8.07 11.29 -6.19
CA ALA A 93 -7.23 12.48 -6.35
C ALA A 93 -6.95 13.18 -5.01
N GLN A 94 -7.97 13.30 -4.14
CA GLN A 94 -7.81 13.86 -2.81
C GLN A 94 -6.85 13.02 -1.95
N LEU A 95 -7.04 11.70 -1.92
CA LEU A 95 -6.18 10.80 -1.14
C LEU A 95 -4.73 10.81 -1.63
N VAL A 96 -4.51 10.83 -2.94
CA VAL A 96 -3.18 10.95 -3.52
C VAL A 96 -2.55 12.29 -3.17
N SER A 97 -3.30 13.39 -3.27
CA SER A 97 -2.78 14.72 -2.91
C SER A 97 -2.37 14.81 -1.43
N GLY A 98 -3.19 14.26 -0.52
CA GLY A 98 -2.88 14.19 0.90
C GLY A 98 -1.63 13.33 1.17
N ALA A 99 -1.57 12.14 0.57
CA ALA A 99 -0.43 11.24 0.73
C ALA A 99 0.89 11.85 0.23
N VAL A 100 0.84 12.63 -0.87
CA VAL A 100 2.00 13.36 -1.39
C VAL A 100 2.41 14.48 -0.43
N LEU A 101 1.45 15.25 0.09
CA LEU A 101 1.73 16.32 1.06
C LEU A 101 2.33 15.75 2.36
N ASP A 102 1.79 14.64 2.86
CA ASP A 102 2.29 13.95 4.04
C ASP A 102 3.72 13.42 3.82
N GLU A 103 4.01 12.90 2.63
CA GLU A 103 5.35 12.45 2.26
C GLU A 103 6.34 13.63 2.19
N GLN A 104 5.91 14.78 1.67
CA GLN A 104 6.75 15.99 1.67
C GLN A 104 6.98 16.51 3.09
N ALA A 105 5.94 16.56 3.94
CA ALA A 105 6.06 16.96 5.34
C ALA A 105 7.02 16.03 6.11
N ARG A 106 6.92 14.71 5.86
CA ARG A 106 7.84 13.71 6.42
C ARG A 106 9.28 13.95 6.00
N LYS A 107 9.53 14.19 4.70
CA LYS A 107 10.87 14.52 4.17
C LYS A 107 11.44 15.81 4.75
N LEU A 108 10.60 16.79 5.02
CA LEU A 108 10.97 18.06 5.64
C LEU A 108 11.10 17.96 7.17
N GLY A 109 10.83 16.81 7.77
CA GLY A 109 10.88 16.63 9.22
C GLY A 109 9.75 17.37 9.97
N LEU A 110 8.71 17.81 9.26
CA LEU A 110 7.57 18.55 9.82
C LEU A 110 6.51 17.61 10.41
N GLY A 111 6.96 16.53 11.07
CA GLY A 111 6.07 15.60 11.76
C GLY A 111 5.45 16.27 12.98
N LEU A 112 4.14 16.07 13.18
CA LEU A 112 3.47 16.47 14.42
C LEU A 112 4.17 15.80 15.61
N SER A 113 4.82 16.59 16.46
CA SER A 113 5.23 16.14 17.79
C SER A 113 3.97 15.83 18.57
N LYS A 114 3.85 14.60 19.06
CA LYS A 114 2.77 14.21 19.97
C LYS A 114 3.19 14.68 21.37
N ASP A 115 2.72 15.86 21.75
CA ASP A 115 2.70 16.29 23.15
C ASP A 115 1.35 15.91 23.79
#